data_AF-A0A535ERG6-F1
#
_entry.id   AF-A0A535ERG6-F1
#
_cell.length_a   1.000
_cell.length_b   1.000
_cell.length_c   1.000
_cell.angle_alpha   90.00
_cell.angle_beta   90.00
_cell.angle_gamma   90.00
#
_symmetry.space_group_name_H-M   'P 1'
#
loop_
_entity.id
_entity.type
_entity.pdbx_description
1 polymer ?
#
loop_
_entity_poly.entity_id
_entity_poly.type
_entity_poly.pdbx_seq_one_letter_code
_entity_poly.pdbx_strand_id
1 'polypeptide(L)' 'EAVSAPRIDYQAELVQAEGRVPLAVLAGLREAGYSVNRRPQNYDWYFANAQLITVGPDGELRGASDPRKDGGAAYRLD' A
#
# COMPACT_ATOMS: atom_id res chain seq x y z
N GLU A 1 -8.01 2.76 5.86
CA GLU A 1 -6.79 3.58 5.72
C GLU A 1 -5.50 2.79 5.47
N ALA A 2 -5.00 1.95 6.40
CA ALA A 2 -3.66 1.34 6.26
C ALA A 2 -3.45 0.54 4.96
N VAL A 3 -4.45 -0.25 4.54
CA VAL A 3 -4.39 -1.03 3.28
C VAL A 3 -4.26 -0.14 2.03
N SER A 4 -4.74 1.11 2.10
CA SER A 4 -4.73 2.06 1.00
C SER A 4 -3.46 2.90 0.93
N ALA A 5 -2.57 2.84 1.92
CA ALA A 5 -1.33 3.63 1.96
C ALA A 5 -0.47 3.40 0.70
N PRO A 6 0.25 4.43 0.19
CA PRO A 6 1.19 4.26 -0.91
C PRO A 6 2.32 3.32 -0.51
N ARG A 7 2.82 2.52 -1.47
CA ARG A 7 3.78 1.46 -1.17
C ARG A 7 5.12 1.64 -1.87
N ILE A 8 6.13 1.07 -1.21
CA ILE A 8 7.44 0.80 -1.76
C ILE A 8 7.74 -0.69 -1.61
N ASP A 9 8.53 -1.22 -2.53
CA ASP A 9 9.11 -2.56 -2.45
C ASP A 9 10.58 -2.46 -2.87
N TYR A 10 11.45 -3.19 -2.20
CA TYR A 10 12.89 -3.19 -2.49
C TYR A 10 13.36 -4.63 -2.63
N GLN A 11 13.71 -5.00 -3.86
CA GLN A 11 14.22 -6.31 -4.19
C GLN A 11 15.62 -6.17 -4.75
N ALA A 12 16.60 -6.63 -3.97
CA ALA A 12 18.04 -6.58 -4.25
C ALA A 12 18.62 -5.16 -4.45
N GLU A 13 18.32 -4.50 -5.56
CA GLU A 13 19.00 -3.24 -5.95
C GLU A 13 18.05 -2.11 -6.33
N LEU A 14 16.77 -2.38 -6.56
CA LEU A 14 15.82 -1.42 -7.11
C LEU A 14 14.64 -1.19 -6.15
N VAL A 15 14.44 0.06 -5.76
CA VAL A 15 13.21 0.50 -5.08
C VAL A 15 12.12 0.71 -6.13
N GLN A 16 11.06 -0.08 -6.03
CA GLN A 16 9.81 0.12 -6.74
C GLN A 16 8.92 0.99 -5.87
N ALA A 17 8.57 2.18 -6.34
CA ALA A 17 7.69 3.10 -5.61
C ALA A 17 6.41 3.34 -6.38
N GLU A 18 5.27 3.26 -5.70
CA GLU A 18 3.97 3.57 -6.28
C GLU A 18 3.84 5.05 -6.66
N GLY A 19 3.00 5.36 -7.65
CA GLY A 19 2.84 6.73 -8.16
C GLY A 19 2.43 7.75 -7.10
N ARG A 20 1.76 7.30 -6.04
CA ARG A 20 1.31 8.13 -4.91
C ARG A 20 2.40 8.40 -3.86
N VAL A 21 3.58 7.78 -3.94
CA VAL A 21 4.69 8.13 -3.06
C VAL A 21 5.16 9.56 -3.37
N PRO A 22 5.26 10.46 -2.39
CA PRO A 22 5.65 11.86 -2.62
C PRO A 22 7.01 11.99 -3.30
N LEU A 23 7.13 12.91 -4.27
CA LEU A 23 8.36 13.11 -5.05
C LEU A 23 9.57 13.45 -4.18
N ALA A 24 9.37 14.21 -3.10
CA ALA A 24 10.43 14.56 -2.15
C ALA A 24 11.02 13.32 -1.45
N VAL A 25 10.18 12.32 -1.14
CA VAL A 25 10.65 11.03 -0.57
C VAL A 25 11.48 10.27 -1.60
N LEU A 26 11.02 10.25 -2.86
CA LEU A 26 11.77 9.59 -3.94
C LEU A 26 13.10 10.27 -4.24
N ALA A 27 13.17 11.60 -4.12
CA ALA A 27 14.42 12.34 -4.23
C ALA A 27 15.39 11.97 -3.10
N GLY A 28 14.92 11.98 -1.84
CA GLY A 28 15.75 11.58 -0.69
C GLY A 28 16.27 10.14 -0.80
N LEU A 29 15.47 9.21 -1.31
CA LEU A 29 15.94 7.84 -1.58
C LEU A 29 17.06 7.80 -2.62
N ARG A 30 16.96 8.60 -3.69
CA ARG A 30 18.02 8.68 -4.71
C ARG A 30 19.29 9.32 -4.16
N GLU A 31 19.16 10.38 -3.36
CA GLU A 31 20.29 11.02 -2.69
C GLU A 31 21.01 10.08 -1.72
N ALA A 32 20.26 9.18 -1.08
CA ALA A 32 20.80 8.11 -0.24
C ALA A 32 21.46 6.96 -1.04
N GLY A 33 21.51 7.03 -2.37
CA GLY A 33 22.18 6.07 -3.24
C GLY A 33 21.31 4.93 -3.76
N TYR A 34 20.00 4.93 -3.49
CA TYR A 34 19.11 3.90 -4.03
C TYR A 34 18.74 4.19 -5.48
N SER A 35 18.73 3.14 -6.31
CA SER A 35 18.03 3.17 -7.59
C SER A 35 16.52 3.15 -7.33
N VAL A 36 15.79 4.13 -7.87
CA VAL A 36 14.35 4.28 -7.62
C VAL A 36 13.56 4.33 -8.93
N ASN A 37 12.72 3.32 -9.16
CA ASN A 37 11.70 3.30 -10.20
C ASN A 37 10.36 3.78 -9.63
N ARG A 38 9.87 4.94 -10.08
CA ARG A 38 8.51 5.40 -9.78
C ARG A 38 7.57 4.83 -10.82
N ARG A 39 6.67 3.94 -10.37
CA ARG A 39 5.64 3.37 -11.23
C ARG A 39 4.57 4.43 -11.54
N PRO A 40 4.03 4.48 -12.77
CA PRO A 40 3.15 5.56 -13.20
C PRO A 40 1.73 5.49 -12.62
N GLN A 41 1.29 4.31 -12.15
CA GLN A 41 -0.05 4.11 -11.63
C GLN A 41 -0.12 4.42 -10.12
N ASN A 42 -1.22 5.05 -9.71
CA ASN A 42 -1.45 5.40 -8.31
C ASN A 42 -1.79 4.19 -7.42
N TYR A 43 -2.48 3.20 -7.99
CA TYR A 43 -2.80 1.93 -7.35
C TYR A 43 -2.27 0.82 -8.25
N ASP A 44 -0.95 0.65 -8.27
CA ASP A 44 -0.29 -0.24 -9.23
C ASP A 44 -0.43 -1.70 -8.77
N TRP A 45 -0.97 -2.54 -9.66
CA TRP A 45 -1.16 -3.98 -9.47
C TRP A 45 0.10 -4.78 -9.12
N TYR A 46 1.29 -4.20 -9.33
CA TYR A 46 2.57 -4.76 -8.91
C TYR A 46 2.65 -4.99 -7.39
N PHE A 47 2.09 -4.08 -6.59
CA PHE A 47 2.16 -4.19 -5.14
C PHE A 47 1.15 -5.21 -4.60
N ALA A 48 1.38 -5.65 -3.36
CA ALA A 48 0.54 -6.65 -2.68
C ALA A 48 -0.96 -6.31 -2.69
N ASN A 49 -1.80 -7.28 -2.35
CA ASN A 49 -3.24 -7.06 -2.17
C ASN A 49 -3.60 -7.32 -0.70
N ALA A 50 -3.40 -6.32 0.15
CA ALA A 50 -3.60 -6.48 1.59
C ALA A 50 -5.10 -6.57 1.92
N GLN A 51 -5.50 -7.60 2.66
CA GLN A 51 -6.88 -7.81 3.09
C GLN A 51 -6.88 -8.03 4.60
N LEU A 52 -7.80 -7.39 5.31
CA LEU A 52 -7.78 -7.36 6.77
C LEU A 52 -9.19 -7.50 7.37
N ILE A 53 -9.29 -8.30 8.41
CA ILE A 53 -10.41 -8.32 9.36
C ILE A 53 -9.82 -8.18 10.76
N THR A 54 -10.43 -7.36 11.60
CA THR A 54 -10.05 -7.20 13.01
C THR A 54 -11.29 -7.33 13.91
N VAL A 55 -11.07 -7.80 15.13
CA VAL A 55 -12.08 -7.86 16.19
C VAL A 55 -11.66 -6.92 17.31
N GLY A 56 -12.52 -5.98 17.69
CA GLY A 56 -12.32 -5.06 18.80
C GLY A 56 -12.49 -5.76 20.17
N PRO A 57 -12.06 -5.12 21.27
CA PRO A 57 -12.20 -5.68 22.63
C PRO A 57 -13.65 -5.97 23.05
N ASP A 58 -14.62 -5.30 22.43
CA ASP A 58 -16.06 -5.44 22.62
C ASP A 58 -16.72 -6.40 21.61
N GLY A 59 -15.92 -7.05 20.75
CA GLY A 59 -16.42 -7.92 19.69
C GLY A 59 -16.75 -7.19 18.38
N GLU A 60 -16.51 -5.88 18.27
CA GLU A 60 -16.77 -5.13 17.05
C GLU A 60 -15.93 -5.69 15.89
N LEU A 61 -16.60 -6.06 14.78
CA LEU A 61 -15.93 -6.46 13.55
C LEU A 61 -15.62 -5.23 12.70
N ARG A 62 -14.37 -5.14 12.23
CA ARG A 62 -13.95 -4.17 11.21
C ARG A 62 -13.21 -4.87 10.09
N GLY A 63 -13.43 -4.41 8.85
CA GLY A 63 -12.76 -4.92 7.67
C GLY A 63 -12.09 -3.81 6.87
N ALA A 64 -11.03 -4.15 6.15
CA ALA A 64 -10.41 -3.27 5.17
C ALA A 64 -9.93 -4.08 3.97
N SER A 65 -10.23 -3.58 2.77
CA SER A 65 -9.77 -4.15 1.52
C SER A 65 -8.89 -3.16 0.77
N ASP A 66 -7.81 -3.66 0.20
CA ASP A 66 -6.92 -2.89 -0.65
C ASP A 66 -7.59 -2.55 -1.99
N PRO A 67 -7.69 -1.24 -2.33
CA PRO A 67 -8.34 -0.80 -3.56
C PRO A 67 -7.58 -1.17 -4.84
N ARG A 68 -6.33 -1.66 -4.77
CA ARG A 68 -5.49 -1.98 -5.95
C ARG A 68 -6.05 -3.08 -6.85
N LYS A 69 -6.94 -3.92 -6.33
CA LYS A 69 -7.52 -5.04 -7.07
C LYS A 69 -9.05 -5.09 -7.00
N ASP A 70 -9.66 -3.91 -6.83
CA ASP A 70 -11.12 -3.76 -6.76
C ASP A 70 -11.76 -4.66 -5.68
N GLY A 71 -11.03 -4.91 -4.59
CA GLY A 71 -11.52 -5.74 -3.50
C GLY A 71 -12.50 -4.96 -2.62
N GLY A 72 -13.53 -5.63 -2.13
CA GLY A 72 -14.47 -5.10 -1.14
C GLY A 72 -14.29 -5.74 0.23
N ALA A 73 -14.70 -5.03 1.28
CA ALA A 73 -14.91 -5.62 2.61
C ALA A 73 -16.40 -5.55 2.94
N ALA A 74 -17.00 -6.69 3.28
CA ALA A 74 -18.35 -6.78 3.80
C ALA A 74 -18.29 -7.44 5.17
N TYR A 75 -18.85 -6.78 6.17
CA TYR A 75 -19.03 -7.35 7.50
C TYR A 75 -20.37 -6.87 8.05
N ARG A 76 -21.05 -7.74 8.78
CA ARG A 76 -22.31 -7.42 9.44
C ARG A 76 -21.98 -7.03 10.89
N LEU A 77 -22.43 -5.85 11.29
CA LEU A 77 -22.54 -5.49 12.69
C LEU A 77 -23.92 -5.96 13.14
N ASP A 78 -23.97 -6.69 14.24
CA ASP A 78 -25.20 -7.23 14.82
C ASP A 78 -26.00 -6.13 15.54
#